data_AF-A0A974UYI0-F1
#
_entry.id   AF-A0A974UYI0-F1
#
_cell.length_a   1.000
_cell.length_b   1.000
_cell.length_c   1.000
_cell.angle_alpha   90.00
_cell.angle_beta   90.00
_cell.angle_gamma   90.00
#
_symmetry.space_group_name_H-M   'P 1'
#
loop_
_entity.id
_entity.type
_entity.pdbx_description
1 polymer ?
#
loop_
_entity_poly.entity_id
_entity_poly.type
_entity_poly.pdbx_seq_one_letter_code
_entity_poly.pdbx_strand_id
1 'polypeptide(L)' 'MEAKSDDDGSMEYVVLTAWECARCEVAGRTPPGAAVECWSCGGSVVITARPGIRRVIG' A
#
# COMPACT_ATOMS: atom_id res chain seq x y z
N MET A 1 19.65 12.37 -35.65
CA MET A 1 19.27 13.18 -34.47
C MET A 1 18.39 12.31 -33.61
N GLU A 2 18.99 11.58 -32.68
CA GLU A 2 18.25 10.77 -31.71
C GLU A 2 18.10 11.63 -30.45
N ALA A 3 16.86 11.98 -30.11
CA ALA A 3 16.56 12.68 -28.88
C ALA A 3 16.69 11.68 -27.72
N LYS A 4 17.64 11.93 -26.81
CA LYS A 4 17.67 11.26 -25.51
C LYS A 4 16.42 11.65 -24.74
N SER A 5 15.68 10.65 -24.24
CA SER A 5 14.63 10.86 -23.26
C SER A 5 15.26 10.89 -21.88
N ASP A 6 15.30 12.07 -21.27
CA ASP A 6 15.58 12.26 -19.84
C ASP A 6 14.25 12.09 -19.07
N ASP A 7 13.86 10.84 -18.83
CA ASP A 7 12.78 10.51 -17.88
C ASP A 7 13.40 10.37 -16.48
N ASP A 8 13.58 11.49 -15.78
CA ASP A 8 13.85 11.52 -14.33
C ASP A 8 12.55 11.18 -13.58
N GLY A 9 12.05 9.97 -13.78
CA GLY A 9 10.89 9.45 -13.07
C GLY A 9 11.26 9.19 -11.62
N SER A 10 11.22 10.21 -10.75
CA SER A 10 11.37 10.05 -9.31
C SER A 10 10.34 9.02 -8.82
N MET A 11 10.78 7.78 -8.58
CA MET A 11 9.88 6.70 -8.23
C MET A 11 9.37 6.90 -6.80
N GLU A 12 8.11 7.32 -6.68
CA GLU A 12 7.47 7.52 -5.39
C GLU A 12 7.00 6.18 -4.81
N TYR A 13 7.44 5.86 -3.60
CA TYR A 13 7.04 4.65 -2.89
C TYR A 13 5.98 4.99 -1.84
N VAL A 14 4.88 4.23 -1.81
CA VAL A 14 3.86 4.29 -0.77
C VAL A 14 3.87 3.04 0.09
N VAL A 15 3.80 3.22 1.40
CA VAL A 15 3.72 2.13 2.38
C VAL A 15 2.26 1.73 2.56
N LEU A 16 1.93 0.48 2.26
CA LEU A 16 0.56 -0.03 2.35
C LEU A 16 0.38 -0.98 3.54
N THR A 17 -0.77 -0.91 4.19
CA THR A 17 -1.20 -1.91 5.19
C THR A 17 -1.78 -3.13 4.48
N ALA A 18 -1.24 -4.31 4.70
CA ALA A 18 -1.78 -5.56 4.17
C ALA A 18 -2.74 -6.22 5.18
N TRP A 19 -3.81 -6.83 4.67
CA TRP A 19 -4.86 -7.45 5.47
C TRP A 19 -5.50 -8.63 4.76
N GLU A 20 -6.22 -9.45 5.54
CA GLU A 20 -7.04 -10.57 5.08
C GLU A 20 -8.45 -10.52 5.67
N CYS A 21 -9.45 -10.88 4.86
CA CYS A 21 -10.84 -11.00 5.29
C CYS A 21 -11.26 -12.47 5.33
N ALA A 22 -11.44 -13.02 6.53
CA ALA A 22 -11.83 -14.43 6.69
C ALA A 22 -13.23 -14.75 6.12
N ARG A 23 -14.15 -13.78 6.09
CA ARG A 23 -15.51 -13.98 5.55
C ARG A 23 -15.52 -14.13 4.04
N CYS A 24 -14.74 -13.29 3.36
CA CYS A 24 -14.72 -13.24 1.89
C CYS A 24 -13.57 -14.06 1.30
N GLU A 25 -12.65 -14.55 2.13
CA GLU A 25 -11.45 -15.30 1.73
C GLU A 25 -10.57 -14.51 0.73
N VAL A 26 -10.49 -13.18 0.93
CA VAL A 26 -9.69 -12.27 0.11
C VAL A 26 -8.64 -11.54 0.94
N ALA A 27 -7.52 -11.24 0.30
CA ALA A 27 -6.50 -10.33 0.82
C ALA A 27 -6.60 -8.96 0.15
N GLY A 28 -6.09 -7.93 0.83
CA GLY A 28 -6.06 -6.59 0.29
C GLY A 28 -4.96 -5.72 0.88
N ARG A 29 -4.88 -4.50 0.36
CA ARG A 29 -3.94 -3.47 0.81
C ARG A 29 -4.65 -2.14 0.92
N THR A 30 -4.35 -1.40 1.98
CA THR A 30 -4.96 -0.08 2.24
C THR A 30 -3.87 0.98 2.38
N PRO A 31 -3.98 2.12 1.67
CA PRO A 31 -3.05 3.23 1.80
C PRO A 31 -3.15 3.90 3.18
N PRO A 32 -2.11 4.64 3.61
CA PRO A 32 -2.16 5.37 4.86
C PRO A 32 -3.27 6.42 4.83
N GLY A 33 -3.94 6.62 5.96
CA GLY A 33 -5.04 7.58 6.09
C GLY A 33 -6.41 7.08 5.61
N ALA A 34 -6.50 5.91 4.97
CA ALA A 34 -7.76 5.27 4.64
C ALA A 34 -8.20 4.26 5.72
N ALA A 35 -9.52 4.04 5.83
CA ALA A 35 -10.09 3.01 6.67
C ALA A 35 -9.68 1.61 6.17
N VAL A 36 -9.30 0.73 7.09
CA VAL A 36 -8.87 -0.64 6.76
C VAL A 36 -10.07 -1.56 6.90
N GLU A 37 -10.73 -1.83 5.78
CA GLU A 37 -11.94 -2.65 5.68
C GLU A 37 -11.94 -3.51 4.40
N CYS A 38 -12.76 -4.56 4.37
CA CYS A 38 -12.86 -5.42 3.21
C CYS A 38 -13.65 -4.74 2.08
N TRP A 39 -13.01 -4.54 0.91
CA TRP A 39 -13.67 -3.94 -0.26
C TRP A 39 -14.88 -4.71 -0.78
N SER A 40 -14.98 -6.02 -0.47
CA SER A 40 -16.06 -6.86 -0.96
C SER A 40 -17.30 -6.82 -0.06
N CYS A 41 -17.13 -6.74 1.27
CA CYS A 41 -18.24 -6.83 2.22
C CYS A 41 -18.36 -5.68 3.21
N GLY A 42 -17.45 -4.70 3.20
CA GLY A 42 -17.35 -3.61 4.19
C GLY A 42 -17.03 -4.09 5.61
N GLY A 43 -16.71 -5.38 5.77
CA GLY A 43 -16.46 -6.00 7.06
C GLY A 43 -15.06 -5.71 7.61
N SER A 44 -14.88 -6.01 8.89
CA SER A 44 -13.57 -5.98 9.54
C SER A 44 -12.61 -7.00 8.93
N VAL A 45 -11.32 -6.67 9.01
CA VAL A 45 -10.23 -7.47 8.44
C VAL A 45 -9.13 -7.68 9.47
N VAL A 46 -8.37 -8.75 9.30
CA VAL A 46 -7.16 -9.02 10.09
C VAL A 46 -5.98 -8.38 9.39
N ILE A 47 -5.27 -7.49 10.08
CA ILE A 47 -4.04 -6.88 9.56
C ILE A 47 -2.90 -7.89 9.67
N THR A 48 -2.27 -8.21 8.55
CA THR A 48 -1.16 -9.17 8.47
C THR A 48 0.19 -8.50 8.36
N ALA A 49 0.26 -7.29 7.81
CA ALA A 49 1.47 -6.48 7.80
C ALA A 49 1.16 -4.98 7.86
N ARG A 50 1.86 -4.28 8.75
CA ARG A 50 1.96 -2.81 8.77
C ARG A 50 3.42 -2.39 8.66
N PRO A 51 4.02 -2.49 7.45
CA PRO A 51 5.35 -1.96 7.24
C PRO A 51 5.36 -0.46 7.54
N GLY A 52 6.51 0.04 7.97
CA GLY A 52 6.75 1.46 8.19
C GLY A 52 8.18 1.78 7.78
N ILE A 53 8.42 2.97 7.24
CA ILE A 53 9.77 3.42 6.91
C ILE A 53 10.30 4.19 8.12
N ARG A 54 11.36 3.69 8.74
CA ARG A 54 12.12 4.48 9.73
C ARG A 54 12.99 5.47 8.98
N ARG A 55 12.63 6.75 8.98
CA ARG A 55 13.51 7.82 8.50
C ARG A 55 14.55 8.10 9.58
N VAL A 56 15.80 7.71 9.36
CA VAL A 56 16.92 8.15 10.19
C VAL A 56 17.31 9.53 9.69
N ILE A 57 17.08 10.57 10.51
CA ILE A 57 17.55 11.93 10.22
C ILE A 57 19.02 11.96 10.63
N GLY A 58 19.91 12.16 9.66
CA GLY A 58 21.34 12.42 9.86
C GLY A 58 21.65 13.90 9.74
#